data_AF-A0A7K8XSD0-F1
#
_entry.id   AF-A0A7K8XSD0-F1
#
_cell.length_a   1.000
_cell.length_b   1.000
_cell.length_c   1.000
_cell.angle_alpha   90.00
_cell.angle_beta   90.00
_cell.angle_gamma   90.00
#
_symmetry.space_group_name_H-M   'P 1'
#
loop_
_entity.id
_entity.type
_entity.pdbx_description
1 polymer ?
#
loop_
_entity_poly.entity_id
_entity_poly.type
_entity_poly.pdbx_seq_one_letter_code
_entity_poly.pdbx_strand_id
1 'polypeptide(L)'
;LQQEKAEWEYLNKILMRRGLKPVSLAAPQSCRNISDMIVLDSQSSLGIRLALKTLVEDTDRQQKIMHQLLEANRCLRDDIRQERGRAARQEQRANDLENVVKNIKSKICQLEDETIAKVCQQQNQVKELQKHQQVSQAKYQQQQEKLQEQEEMIAHLQKELCRVGMEEQRRVATQNKMFCRLCKRAPKSLLDQDYLKFSVYFFFFSKLKQFLFPNRQYKKDQDQVQREIKSKKELLNLDATPNYRALLTSFQKQLTETKARNEQLLLENVNLKKDLEIRPTAQELKLYKHQVKKLEETLKKTIQ
;
A
#
# COMPACT_ATOMS: atom_id res chain seq x y z
N LEU A 1 45.93 71.18 64.72
CA LEU A 1 44.78 70.92 65.65
C LEU A 1 43.41 71.10 65.00
N GLN A 2 43.04 72.26 64.42
CA GLN A 2 41.70 72.42 63.80
C GLN A 2 41.47 71.51 62.57
N GLN A 3 42.46 71.38 61.69
CA GLN A 3 42.37 70.50 60.51
C GLN A 3 42.27 69.01 60.89
N GLU A 4 43.04 68.58 61.89
CA GLU A 4 42.99 67.21 62.41
C GLU A 4 41.63 66.87 63.05
N LYS A 5 41.01 67.82 63.77
CA LYS A 5 39.64 67.67 64.28
C LYS A 5 38.64 67.48 63.14
N ALA A 6 38.73 68.26 62.07
CA ALA A 6 37.83 68.15 60.91
C ALA A 6 37.97 66.81 60.17
N GLU A 7 39.19 66.30 60.03
CA GLU A 7 39.44 64.99 59.40
C GLU A 7 38.95 63.82 60.27
N TRP A 8 39.12 63.90 61.59
CA TRP A 8 38.53 62.94 62.53
C TRP A 8 37.01 63.01 62.56
N GLU A 9 36.40 64.19 62.49
CA GLU A 9 34.95 64.36 62.36
C GLU A 9 34.42 63.74 61.07
N TYR A 10 35.14 63.88 59.95
CA TYR A 10 34.80 63.23 58.69
C TYR A 10 34.86 61.69 58.79
N LEU A 11 35.95 61.14 59.35
CA LEU A 11 36.08 59.69 59.55
C LEU A 11 35.03 59.15 60.52
N ASN A 12 34.74 59.88 61.61
CA ASN A 12 33.71 59.51 62.57
C ASN A 12 32.32 59.46 61.93
N LYS A 13 32.00 60.37 60.99
CA LYS A 13 30.75 60.28 60.23
C LYS A 13 30.66 59.00 59.42
N ILE A 14 31.75 58.54 58.82
CA ILE A 14 31.76 57.30 58.04
C ILE A 14 31.69 56.08 58.97
N LEU A 15 32.48 56.05 60.04
CA LEU A 15 32.44 55.00 61.05
C LEU A 15 31.03 54.82 61.62
N MET A 16 30.35 55.92 61.96
CA MET A 16 28.98 55.90 62.46
C MET A 16 27.97 55.38 61.43
N ARG A 17 28.10 55.75 60.14
CA ARG A 17 27.28 55.17 59.05
C ARG A 17 27.48 53.66 58.91
N ARG A 18 28.62 53.14 59.36
CA ARG A 18 28.98 51.72 59.38
C ARG A 18 28.68 51.04 60.73
N GLY A 19 28.06 51.74 61.68
CA GLY A 19 27.71 51.21 63.01
C GLY A 19 28.88 51.11 64.00
N LEU A 20 30.02 51.73 63.68
CA LEU A 20 31.22 51.75 64.52
C LEU A 20 31.21 52.98 65.44
N LYS A 21 31.84 52.86 66.61
CA LYS A 21 31.94 53.95 67.60
C LYS A 21 32.89 55.06 67.12
N PRO A 22 32.59 56.35 67.39
CA PRO A 22 33.43 57.46 66.95
C PRO A 22 34.66 57.60 67.86
N VAL A 23 35.77 58.04 67.28
CA VAL A 23 37.00 58.38 68.01
C VAL A 23 36.85 59.79 68.58
N SER A 24 36.92 59.92 69.90
CA SER A 24 36.81 61.23 70.58
C SER A 24 38.20 61.80 70.89
N LEU A 25 38.38 63.09 70.60
CA LEU A 25 39.61 63.82 70.94
C LEU A 25 39.41 64.48 72.31
N ALA A 26 40.21 64.07 73.30
CA ALA A 26 40.13 64.61 74.66
C ALA A 26 40.63 66.06 74.74
N ALA A 27 39.93 66.90 75.51
CA ALA A 27 40.39 68.27 75.79
C ALA A 27 41.51 68.25 76.86
N PRO A 28 42.61 69.01 76.69
CA PRO A 28 43.77 68.97 77.60
C PRO A 28 43.48 69.28 79.08
N GLN A 29 42.33 69.89 79.39
CA GLN A 29 41.99 70.41 80.72
C GLN A 29 40.92 69.58 81.47
N SER A 30 40.42 68.49 80.89
CA SER A 30 39.24 67.75 81.39
C SER A 30 39.52 66.34 81.95
N CYS A 31 40.78 65.91 82.06
CA CYS A 31 41.10 64.49 82.21
C CYS A 31 41.76 64.16 83.57
N ARG A 32 41.02 63.50 84.48
CA ARG A 32 41.57 62.96 85.76
C ARG A 32 41.97 61.48 85.69
N ASN A 33 41.51 60.71 84.69
CA ASN A 33 41.83 59.29 84.52
C ASN A 33 42.53 59.05 83.18
N ILE A 34 43.83 58.76 83.21
CA ILE A 34 44.67 58.50 82.03
C ILE A 34 44.60 57.01 81.61
N SER A 35 44.08 56.13 82.47
CA SER A 35 44.07 54.67 82.27
C SER A 35 43.33 54.19 81.02
N ASP A 36 42.31 54.94 80.56
CA ASP A 36 41.46 54.56 79.43
C ASP A 36 41.76 55.40 78.17
N MET A 37 42.84 56.19 78.18
CA MET A 37 43.18 57.14 77.12
C MET A 37 44.50 56.78 76.46
N ILE A 38 44.51 56.75 75.13
CA ILE A 38 45.72 56.53 74.33
C ILE A 38 46.27 57.89 73.93
N VAL A 39 47.46 58.24 74.41
CA VAL A 39 48.19 59.44 73.99
C VAL A 39 48.99 59.10 72.74
N LEU A 40 48.70 59.78 71.64
CA LEU A 40 49.41 59.61 70.38
C LEU A 40 50.23 60.87 70.09
N ASP A 41 51.44 60.68 69.59
CA ASP A 41 52.20 61.77 68.99
C ASP A 41 51.59 62.13 67.61
N SER A 42 51.92 63.32 67.11
CA SER A 42 51.34 63.85 65.87
C SER A 42 51.58 62.93 64.66
N GLN A 43 52.70 62.20 64.63
CA GLN A 43 53.03 61.32 63.52
C GLN A 43 52.21 60.03 63.59
N SER A 44 52.08 59.42 64.77
CA SER A 44 51.24 58.22 64.94
C SER A 44 49.75 58.50 64.72
N SER A 45 49.24 59.65 65.16
CA SER A 45 47.85 60.07 64.89
C SER A 45 47.58 60.20 63.38
N LEU A 46 48.50 60.84 62.65
CA LEU A 46 48.40 60.97 61.20
C LEU A 46 48.45 59.60 60.50
N GLY A 47 49.37 58.72 60.92
CA GLY A 47 49.50 57.37 60.37
C GLY A 47 48.24 56.52 60.58
N ILE A 48 47.67 56.53 61.79
CA ILE A 48 46.43 55.82 62.11
C ILE A 48 45.25 56.38 61.30
N ARG A 49 45.16 57.70 61.17
CA ARG A 49 44.09 58.36 60.40
C ARG A 49 44.13 57.97 58.93
N LEU A 50 45.31 57.98 58.32
CA LEU A 50 45.52 57.55 56.94
C LEU A 50 45.21 56.05 56.77
N ALA A 51 45.65 55.21 57.69
CA ALA A 51 45.34 53.78 57.68
C ALA A 51 43.83 53.51 57.76
N LEU A 52 43.13 54.17 58.69
CA LEU A 52 41.68 54.07 58.82
C LEU A 52 40.95 54.58 57.58
N LYS A 53 41.38 55.71 57.01
CA LYS A 53 40.80 56.25 55.77
C LYS A 53 40.90 55.24 54.62
N THR A 54 42.10 54.71 54.39
CA THR A 54 42.35 53.72 53.32
C THR A 54 41.57 52.43 53.54
N LEU A 55 41.49 51.93 54.78
CA LEU A 55 40.73 50.71 55.11
C LEU A 55 39.23 50.89 54.87
N VAL A 56 38.68 52.05 55.21
CA VAL A 56 37.27 52.36 54.98
C VAL A 56 36.97 52.46 53.48
N GLU A 57 37.81 53.17 52.73
CA GLU A 57 37.67 53.29 51.26
C GLU A 57 37.81 51.92 50.57
N ASP A 58 38.73 51.06 51.02
CA ASP A 58 38.86 49.70 50.48
C ASP A 58 37.66 48.81 50.84
N THR A 59 37.13 48.91 52.06
CA THR A 59 35.93 48.17 52.47
C THR A 59 34.71 48.58 51.62
N ASP A 60 34.56 49.87 51.33
CA ASP A 60 33.50 50.38 50.44
C ASP A 60 33.64 49.82 49.03
N ARG A 61 34.87 49.80 48.49
CA ARG A 61 35.18 49.21 47.19
C ARG A 61 34.87 47.71 47.16
N GLN A 62 35.29 46.96 48.18
CA GLN A 62 35.03 45.53 48.30
C GLN A 62 33.53 45.24 48.39
N GLN A 63 32.77 46.01 49.17
CA GLN A 63 31.32 45.88 49.24
C GLN A 63 30.66 46.12 47.89
N LYS A 64 31.09 47.13 47.13
CA LYS A 64 30.56 47.39 45.79
C LYS A 64 30.81 46.21 44.85
N ILE A 65 32.02 45.66 44.86
CA ILE A 65 32.37 44.47 44.07
C ILE A 65 31.51 43.28 44.50
N MET A 66 31.33 43.06 45.79
CA MET A 66 30.49 41.98 46.32
C MET A 66 29.03 42.09 45.84
N HIS A 67 28.44 43.29 45.85
CA HIS A 67 27.08 43.51 45.34
C HIS A 67 27.00 43.22 43.84
N GLN A 68 27.96 43.73 43.04
CA GLN A 68 28.01 43.46 41.60
C GLN A 68 28.17 41.97 41.29
N LEU A 69 29.00 41.24 42.06
CA LEU A 69 29.16 39.80 41.93
C LEU A 69 27.89 39.04 42.31
N LEU A 70 27.18 39.46 43.35
CA LEU A 70 25.90 38.87 43.74
C LEU A 70 24.83 39.05 42.67
N GLU A 71 24.72 40.24 42.10
CA GLU A 71 23.82 40.54 40.98
C GLU A 71 24.18 39.70 39.75
N ALA A 72 25.46 39.69 39.35
CA ALA A 72 25.94 38.87 38.23
C ALA A 72 25.65 37.37 38.46
N ASN A 73 25.88 36.85 39.67
CA ASN A 73 25.60 35.46 40.01
C ASN A 73 24.09 35.15 39.91
N ARG A 74 23.23 36.09 40.33
CA ARG A 74 21.78 35.95 40.19
C ARG A 74 21.36 35.90 38.72
N CYS A 75 21.84 36.83 37.90
CA CYS A 75 21.58 36.83 36.46
C CYS A 75 22.04 35.53 35.80
N LEU A 76 23.26 35.07 36.11
CA LEU A 76 23.78 33.80 35.57
C LEU A 76 22.91 32.59 35.98
N ARG A 77 22.36 32.56 37.19
CA ARG A 77 21.43 31.50 37.60
C ARG A 77 20.13 31.52 36.80
N ASP A 78 19.61 32.71 36.52
CA ASP A 78 18.39 32.86 35.72
C ASP A 78 18.64 32.47 34.25
N ASP A 79 19.79 32.83 33.68
CA ASP A 79 20.21 32.40 32.34
C ASP A 79 20.36 30.87 32.26
N ILE A 80 21.02 30.24 33.23
CA ILE A 80 21.15 28.78 33.31
C ILE A 80 19.78 28.12 33.38
N ARG A 81 18.83 28.67 34.15
CA ARG A 81 17.46 28.15 34.22
C ARG A 81 16.74 28.28 32.88
N GLN A 82 16.90 29.41 32.20
CA GLN A 82 16.30 29.63 30.88
C GLN A 82 16.88 28.65 29.84
N GLU A 83 18.20 28.48 29.81
CA GLU A 83 18.88 27.57 28.89
C GLU A 83 18.51 26.10 29.16
N ARG A 84 18.39 25.69 30.43
CA ARG A 84 17.85 24.36 30.77
C ARG A 84 16.43 24.17 30.24
N GLY A 85 15.57 25.18 30.36
CA GLY A 85 14.24 25.15 29.77
C GLY A 85 14.25 25.08 28.24
N ARG A 86 15.21 25.74 27.57
CA ARG A 86 15.40 25.64 26.11
C ARG A 86 15.87 24.24 25.72
N ALA A 87 16.89 23.70 26.40
CA ALA A 87 17.40 22.35 26.19
C ALA A 87 16.31 21.28 26.36
N ALA A 88 15.52 21.33 27.44
CA ALA A 88 14.42 20.38 27.67
C ALA A 88 13.37 20.40 26.54
N ARG A 89 13.04 21.59 26.01
CA ARG A 89 12.13 21.70 24.85
C ARG A 89 12.74 21.12 23.58
N GLN A 90 14.05 21.28 23.37
CA GLN A 90 14.73 20.71 22.22
C GLN A 90 14.86 19.19 22.32
N GLU A 91 15.13 18.66 23.51
CA GLU A 91 15.14 17.23 23.80
C GLU A 91 13.76 16.62 23.52
N GLN A 92 12.68 17.24 24.02
CA GLN A 92 11.32 16.77 23.72
C GLN A 92 11.04 16.74 22.21
N ARG A 93 11.42 17.80 21.48
CA ARG A 93 11.26 17.84 20.02
C ARG A 93 12.07 16.76 19.32
N ALA A 94 13.29 16.47 19.78
CA ALA A 94 14.12 15.41 19.23
C ALA A 94 13.47 14.04 19.45
N ASN A 95 12.94 13.78 20.65
CA ASN A 95 12.23 12.55 20.97
C ASN A 95 10.95 12.38 20.13
N ASP A 96 10.18 13.45 19.94
CA ASP A 96 8.98 13.43 19.09
C ASP A 96 9.34 13.11 17.62
N LEU A 97 10.41 13.71 17.10
CA LEU A 97 10.92 13.43 15.76
C LEU A 97 11.44 11.99 15.63
N GLU A 98 12.13 11.46 16.65
CA GLU A 98 12.59 10.07 16.67
C GLU A 98 11.41 9.10 16.60
N ASN A 99 10.33 9.37 17.36
CA ASN A 99 9.10 8.58 17.30
C ASN A 99 8.45 8.62 15.91
N VAL A 100 8.39 9.80 15.28
CA VAL A 100 7.89 9.93 13.90
C VAL A 100 8.74 9.13 12.92
N VAL A 101 10.07 9.22 13.02
CA VAL A 101 10.99 8.44 12.18
C VAL A 101 10.80 6.94 12.39
N LYS A 102 10.64 6.49 13.64
CA LYS A 102 10.38 5.08 13.95
C LYS A 102 9.07 4.59 13.33
N ASN A 103 8.01 5.40 13.38
CA ASN A 103 6.72 5.09 12.76
C ASN A 103 6.78 5.07 11.23
N ILE A 104 7.54 5.99 10.62
CA ILE A 104 7.75 5.98 9.17
C ILE A 104 8.53 4.75 8.75
N LYS A 105 9.59 4.38 9.48
CA LYS A 105 10.38 3.16 9.22
C LYS A 105 9.51 1.91 9.28
N SER A 106 8.69 1.76 10.32
CA SER A 106 7.79 0.61 10.43
C SER A 106 6.77 0.57 9.30
N LYS A 107 6.24 1.73 8.88
CA LYS A 107 5.29 1.79 7.75
C LYS A 107 5.95 1.45 6.41
N ILE A 108 7.19 1.88 6.19
CA ILE A 108 7.97 1.51 4.99
C ILE A 108 8.16 0.00 4.96
N CYS A 109 8.66 -0.62 6.03
CA CYS A 109 8.85 -2.07 6.09
C CYS A 109 7.55 -2.83 5.83
N GLN A 110 6.42 -2.39 6.42
CA GLN A 110 5.11 -3.00 6.14
C GLN A 110 4.72 -2.91 4.66
N LEU A 111 4.93 -1.76 4.02
CA LEU A 111 4.59 -1.59 2.60
C LEU A 111 5.52 -2.40 1.69
N GLU A 112 6.80 -2.51 2.04
CA GLU A 112 7.77 -3.36 1.37
C GLU A 112 7.35 -4.84 1.46
N ASP A 113 7.03 -5.32 2.67
CA ASP A 113 6.57 -6.69 2.91
C ASP A 113 5.27 -7.00 2.16
N GLU A 114 4.29 -6.10 2.19
CA GLU A 114 3.05 -6.22 1.42
C GLU A 114 3.30 -6.28 -0.09
N THR A 115 4.26 -5.49 -0.58
CA THR A 115 4.63 -5.46 -2.00
C THR A 115 5.32 -6.76 -2.40
N ILE A 116 6.27 -7.24 -1.59
CA ILE A 116 6.94 -8.53 -1.79
C ILE A 116 5.90 -9.67 -1.79
N ALA A 117 4.97 -9.68 -0.84
CA ALA A 117 3.92 -10.69 -0.77
C ALA A 117 3.03 -10.69 -2.02
N LYS A 118 2.62 -9.51 -2.50
CA LYS A 118 1.82 -9.37 -3.74
C LYS A 118 2.59 -9.86 -4.97
N VAL A 119 3.87 -9.50 -5.10
CA VAL A 119 4.71 -9.97 -6.22
C VAL A 119 4.88 -11.48 -6.17
N CYS A 120 5.13 -12.06 -4.99
CA CYS A 120 5.21 -13.52 -4.81
C CYS A 120 3.89 -14.21 -5.22
N GLN A 121 2.74 -13.67 -4.81
CA GLN A 121 1.44 -14.20 -5.17
C GLN A 121 1.20 -14.13 -6.70
N GLN A 122 1.48 -12.99 -7.32
CA GLN A 122 1.35 -12.80 -8.77
C GLN A 122 2.29 -13.76 -9.53
N GLN A 123 3.53 -13.90 -9.09
CA GLN A 123 4.48 -14.84 -9.69
C GLN A 123 3.98 -16.28 -9.65
N ASN A 124 3.34 -16.69 -8.54
CA ASN A 124 2.74 -18.01 -8.44
C ASN A 124 1.56 -18.18 -9.40
N GLN A 125 0.70 -17.17 -9.54
CA GLN A 125 -0.39 -17.20 -10.52
C GLN A 125 0.12 -17.31 -11.95
N VAL A 126 1.16 -16.55 -12.32
CA VAL A 126 1.80 -16.63 -13.64
C VAL A 126 2.37 -18.02 -13.90
N LYS A 127 3.03 -18.63 -12.90
CA LYS A 127 3.54 -20.01 -13.01
C LYS A 127 2.42 -21.02 -13.27
N GLU A 128 1.29 -20.92 -12.57
CA GLU A 128 0.15 -21.81 -12.79
C GLU A 128 -0.49 -21.61 -14.17
N LEU A 129 -0.65 -20.35 -14.62
CA LEU A 129 -1.13 -20.06 -15.97
C LEU A 129 -0.19 -20.62 -17.05
N GLN A 130 1.13 -20.55 -16.83
CA GLN A 130 2.11 -21.12 -17.75
C GLN A 130 2.00 -22.64 -17.84
N LYS A 131 1.79 -23.33 -16.71
CA LYS A 131 1.50 -24.78 -16.71
C LYS A 131 0.22 -25.10 -17.47
N HIS A 132 -0.85 -24.33 -17.25
CA HIS A 132 -2.12 -24.50 -17.95
C HIS A 132 -1.96 -24.30 -19.45
N GLN A 133 -1.19 -23.30 -19.87
CA GLN A 133 -0.87 -23.05 -21.28
C GLN A 133 -0.15 -24.24 -21.91
N GLN A 134 0.88 -24.79 -21.25
CA GLN A 134 1.60 -25.97 -21.74
C GLN A 134 0.67 -27.19 -21.89
N VAL A 135 -0.17 -27.46 -20.90
CA VAL A 135 -1.13 -28.57 -20.97
C VAL A 135 -2.14 -28.36 -22.10
N SER A 136 -2.64 -27.15 -22.28
CA SER A 136 -3.56 -26.83 -23.38
C SER A 136 -2.89 -26.96 -24.74
N GLN A 137 -1.63 -26.54 -24.86
CA GLN A 137 -0.86 -26.66 -26.10
C GLN A 137 -0.61 -28.13 -26.47
N ALA A 138 -0.25 -28.96 -25.50
CA ALA A 138 -0.07 -30.40 -25.72
C ALA A 138 -1.38 -31.07 -26.18
N LYS A 139 -2.51 -30.71 -25.57
CA LYS A 139 -3.83 -31.21 -26.00
C LYS A 139 -4.19 -30.77 -27.42
N TYR A 140 -3.88 -29.53 -27.78
CA TYR A 140 -4.12 -29.02 -29.14
C TYR A 140 -3.30 -29.81 -30.17
N GLN A 141 -2.01 -30.03 -29.91
CA GLN A 141 -1.14 -30.84 -30.79
C GLN A 141 -1.68 -32.26 -30.95
N GLN A 142 -2.07 -32.91 -29.85
CA GLN A 142 -2.65 -34.25 -29.90
C GLN A 142 -3.96 -34.31 -30.71
N GLN A 143 -4.81 -33.28 -30.62
CA GLN A 143 -6.03 -33.20 -31.42
C GLN A 143 -5.72 -32.98 -32.90
N GLN A 144 -4.70 -32.18 -33.22
CA GLN A 144 -4.24 -31.94 -34.57
C GLN A 144 -3.72 -33.22 -35.24
N GLU A 145 -2.91 -34.02 -34.52
CA GLU A 145 -2.44 -35.33 -35.00
C GLU A 145 -3.60 -36.28 -35.30
N LYS A 146 -4.57 -36.40 -34.37
CA LYS A 146 -5.77 -37.23 -34.58
C LYS A 146 -6.60 -36.79 -35.78
N LEU A 147 -6.70 -35.49 -36.02
CA LEU A 147 -7.43 -34.95 -37.16
C LEU A 147 -6.73 -35.35 -38.47
N GLN A 148 -5.40 -35.24 -38.50
CA GLN A 148 -4.60 -35.66 -39.66
C GLN A 148 -4.73 -37.17 -39.92
N GLU A 149 -4.66 -38.02 -38.89
CA GLU A 149 -4.90 -39.47 -39.01
C GLU A 149 -6.29 -39.78 -39.59
N GLN A 150 -7.32 -39.03 -39.15
CA GLN A 150 -8.68 -39.18 -39.67
C GLN A 150 -8.78 -38.76 -41.14
N GLU A 151 -8.14 -37.66 -41.54
CA GLU A 151 -8.09 -37.21 -42.93
C GLU A 151 -7.41 -38.24 -43.84
N GLU A 152 -6.30 -38.83 -43.38
CA GLU A 152 -5.61 -39.91 -44.09
C GLU A 152 -6.48 -41.16 -44.23
N MET A 153 -7.18 -41.55 -43.16
CA MET A 153 -8.11 -42.68 -43.19
C MET A 153 -9.29 -42.44 -44.14
N ILE A 154 -9.87 -41.23 -44.14
CA ILE A 154 -10.94 -40.85 -45.07
C ILE A 154 -10.43 -40.93 -46.51
N ALA A 155 -9.24 -40.38 -46.80
CA ALA A 155 -8.64 -40.42 -48.13
C ALA A 155 -8.37 -41.88 -48.59
N HIS A 156 -7.92 -42.75 -47.69
CA HIS A 156 -7.75 -44.17 -47.97
C HIS A 156 -9.09 -44.85 -48.29
N LEU A 157 -10.11 -44.67 -47.45
CA LEU A 157 -11.43 -45.26 -47.65
C LEU A 157 -12.10 -44.76 -48.94
N GLN A 158 -11.93 -43.48 -49.29
CA GLN A 158 -12.40 -42.93 -50.56
C GLN A 158 -11.74 -43.63 -51.76
N LYS A 159 -10.43 -43.88 -51.72
CA LYS A 159 -9.73 -44.64 -52.77
C LYS A 159 -10.24 -46.07 -52.89
N GLU A 160 -10.45 -46.76 -51.77
CA GLU A 160 -10.99 -48.12 -51.73
C GLU A 160 -12.42 -48.17 -52.30
N LEU A 161 -13.29 -47.24 -51.91
CA LEU A 161 -14.65 -47.13 -52.45
C LEU A 161 -14.65 -46.91 -53.96
N CYS A 162 -13.77 -46.05 -54.48
CA CYS A 162 -13.61 -45.87 -55.92
C CYS A 162 -13.15 -47.17 -56.61
N ARG A 163 -12.17 -47.89 -56.06
CA ARG A 163 -11.69 -49.15 -56.62
C ARG A 163 -12.81 -50.20 -56.67
N VAL A 164 -13.49 -50.43 -55.56
CA VAL A 164 -14.61 -51.38 -55.46
C VAL A 164 -15.76 -50.97 -56.37
N GLY A 165 -16.08 -49.67 -56.46
CA GLY A 165 -17.09 -49.15 -57.37
C GLY A 165 -16.77 -49.46 -58.84
N MET A 166 -15.51 -49.27 -59.26
CA MET A 166 -15.06 -49.60 -60.62
C MET A 166 -15.09 -51.11 -60.90
N GLU A 167 -14.69 -51.95 -59.93
CA GLU A 167 -14.76 -53.41 -60.04
C GLU A 167 -16.20 -53.90 -60.16
N GLU A 168 -17.11 -53.37 -59.34
CA GLU A 168 -18.54 -53.70 -59.39
C GLU A 168 -19.16 -53.26 -60.72
N GLN A 169 -18.83 -52.06 -61.20
CA GLN A 169 -19.32 -51.56 -62.48
C GLN A 169 -18.86 -52.44 -63.65
N ARG A 170 -17.60 -52.92 -63.62
CA ARG A 170 -17.09 -53.91 -64.60
C ARG A 170 -17.81 -55.25 -64.50
N ARG A 171 -18.10 -55.73 -63.28
CA ARG A 171 -18.86 -56.96 -63.03
C ARG A 171 -20.27 -56.86 -63.61
N VAL A 172 -20.98 -55.78 -63.30
CA VAL A 172 -22.33 -55.50 -63.82
C VAL A 172 -22.32 -55.35 -65.34
N ALA A 173 -21.36 -54.64 -65.92
CA ALA A 173 -21.24 -54.51 -67.37
C ALA A 173 -21.03 -55.87 -68.06
N THR A 174 -20.21 -56.74 -67.46
CA THR A 174 -19.97 -58.11 -67.95
C THR A 174 -21.23 -58.97 -67.85
N GLN A 175 -21.92 -58.93 -66.71
CA GLN A 175 -23.20 -59.64 -66.52
C GLN A 175 -24.27 -59.14 -67.50
N ASN A 176 -24.43 -57.83 -67.67
CA ASN A 176 -25.37 -57.26 -68.64
C ASN A 176 -25.03 -57.68 -70.07
N LYS A 177 -23.74 -57.70 -70.45
CA LYS A 177 -23.31 -58.17 -71.78
C LYS A 177 -23.62 -59.66 -71.99
N MET A 178 -23.51 -60.49 -70.96
CA MET A 178 -23.89 -61.91 -70.98
C MET A 178 -25.41 -62.07 -71.09
N PHE A 179 -26.17 -61.34 -70.27
CA PHE A 179 -27.63 -61.32 -70.28
C PHE A 179 -28.18 -60.89 -71.64
N CYS A 180 -27.68 -59.81 -72.22
CA CYS A 180 -28.07 -59.38 -73.56
C CYS A 180 -27.77 -60.43 -74.63
N ARG A 181 -26.66 -61.18 -74.52
CA ARG A 181 -26.35 -62.29 -75.44
C ARG A 181 -27.35 -63.44 -75.30
N LEU A 182 -27.77 -63.77 -74.08
CA LEU A 182 -28.81 -64.78 -73.82
C LEU A 182 -30.17 -64.32 -74.35
N CYS A 183 -30.59 -63.09 -74.08
CA CYS A 183 -31.86 -62.56 -74.60
C CYS A 183 -31.90 -62.51 -76.14
N LYS A 184 -30.77 -62.29 -76.81
CA LYS A 184 -30.68 -62.35 -78.29
C LYS A 184 -30.81 -63.78 -78.85
N ARG A 185 -30.58 -64.81 -78.03
CA ARG A 185 -30.61 -66.22 -78.41
C ARG A 185 -31.87 -66.95 -77.92
N ALA A 186 -32.76 -66.25 -77.22
CA ALA A 186 -34.04 -66.77 -76.74
C ALA A 186 -35.08 -66.85 -77.89
N PRO A 187 -35.92 -67.91 -77.96
CA PRO A 187 -36.93 -68.05 -79.00
C PRO A 187 -37.97 -66.92 -78.92
N LYS A 188 -38.20 -66.21 -80.03
CA LYS A 188 -39.19 -65.11 -80.10
C LYS A 188 -40.58 -65.65 -80.44
N SER A 189 -41.20 -66.43 -79.55
CA SER A 189 -42.62 -66.82 -79.65
C SER A 189 -43.48 -66.03 -78.66
N LEU A 190 -44.69 -65.64 -79.07
CA LEU A 190 -45.60 -64.75 -78.31
C LEU A 190 -46.05 -65.31 -76.94
N LEU A 191 -46.01 -66.62 -76.71
CA LEU A 191 -46.37 -67.25 -75.43
C LEU A 191 -45.22 -67.25 -74.40
N ASP A 192 -43.96 -67.12 -74.85
CA ASP A 192 -42.77 -67.19 -73.99
C ASP A 192 -42.39 -65.81 -73.39
N GLN A 193 -42.94 -64.73 -73.95
CA GLN A 193 -42.58 -63.36 -73.59
C GLN A 193 -43.13 -62.93 -72.22
N ASP A 194 -44.27 -63.48 -71.81
CA ASP A 194 -44.88 -63.19 -70.51
C ASP A 194 -44.26 -64.02 -69.37
N TYR A 195 -43.87 -65.28 -69.65
CA TYR A 195 -43.12 -66.12 -68.70
C TYR A 195 -41.68 -65.63 -68.46
N LEU A 196 -40.99 -65.14 -69.49
CA LEU A 196 -39.66 -64.54 -69.35
C LEU A 196 -39.70 -63.21 -68.57
N LYS A 197 -40.69 -62.35 -68.81
CA LYS A 197 -40.87 -61.13 -67.99
C LYS A 197 -41.17 -61.48 -66.54
N PHE A 198 -42.04 -62.46 -66.28
CA PHE A 198 -42.39 -62.85 -64.92
C PHE A 198 -41.22 -63.48 -64.17
N SER A 199 -40.43 -64.34 -64.81
CA SER A 199 -39.25 -64.97 -64.19
C SER A 199 -38.11 -63.97 -63.92
N VAL A 200 -37.85 -63.03 -64.85
CA VAL A 200 -36.86 -61.96 -64.65
C VAL A 200 -37.33 -61.00 -63.55
N TYR A 201 -38.63 -60.62 -63.55
CA TYR A 201 -39.20 -59.78 -62.50
C TYR A 201 -39.14 -60.49 -61.14
N PHE A 202 -39.49 -61.77 -61.07
CA PHE A 202 -39.43 -62.56 -59.84
C PHE A 202 -38.00 -62.72 -59.32
N PHE A 203 -37.02 -62.94 -60.19
CA PHE A 203 -35.60 -63.00 -59.82
C PHE A 203 -35.07 -61.66 -59.30
N PHE A 204 -35.35 -60.54 -59.99
CA PHE A 204 -34.98 -59.21 -59.54
C PHE A 204 -35.70 -58.82 -58.24
N PHE A 205 -36.98 -59.15 -58.12
CA PHE A 205 -37.79 -58.88 -56.92
C PHE A 205 -37.31 -59.70 -55.72
N SER A 206 -36.88 -60.94 -55.93
CA SER A 206 -36.26 -61.79 -54.90
C SER A 206 -34.88 -61.24 -54.46
N LYS A 207 -34.04 -60.82 -55.42
CA LYS A 207 -32.77 -60.13 -55.14
C LYS A 207 -32.96 -58.81 -54.40
N LEU A 208 -33.97 -58.02 -54.77
CA LEU A 208 -34.34 -56.77 -54.09
C LEU A 208 -34.84 -57.03 -52.67
N LYS A 209 -35.67 -58.07 -52.45
CA LYS A 209 -36.04 -58.52 -51.11
C LYS A 209 -34.80 -58.91 -50.29
N GLN A 210 -33.85 -59.63 -50.89
CA GLN A 210 -32.63 -60.04 -50.19
C GLN A 210 -31.70 -58.86 -49.82
N PHE A 211 -31.77 -57.72 -50.51
CA PHE A 211 -31.00 -56.50 -50.16
C PHE A 211 -31.76 -55.54 -49.23
N LEU A 212 -33.10 -55.51 -49.30
CA LEU A 212 -33.93 -54.68 -48.41
C LEU A 212 -34.13 -55.28 -47.01
N PHE A 213 -34.16 -56.61 -46.87
CA PHE A 213 -34.41 -57.26 -45.58
C PHE A 213 -33.21 -57.28 -44.61
N PRO A 214 -31.93 -57.38 -45.03
CA PRO A 214 -30.77 -57.19 -44.13
C PRO A 214 -30.67 -55.75 -43.62
N ASN A 215 -31.08 -54.76 -44.43
CA ASN A 215 -31.15 -53.36 -44.01
C ASN A 215 -32.23 -53.10 -42.93
N ARG A 216 -33.16 -54.03 -42.67
CA ARG A 216 -34.05 -53.95 -41.50
C ARG A 216 -33.36 -54.32 -40.18
N GLN A 217 -32.21 -54.99 -40.21
CA GLN A 217 -31.41 -55.24 -39.00
C GLN A 217 -30.62 -54.01 -38.54
N TYR A 218 -30.19 -53.14 -39.47
CA TYR A 218 -29.65 -51.82 -39.12
C TYR A 218 -30.68 -50.85 -38.51
N LYS A 219 -31.98 -51.12 -38.68
CA LYS A 219 -33.05 -50.34 -38.05
C LYS A 219 -33.30 -50.72 -36.58
N LYS A 220 -32.86 -51.90 -36.13
CA LYS A 220 -32.92 -52.27 -34.70
C LYS A 220 -31.84 -51.56 -33.87
N ASP A 221 -30.75 -51.13 -34.50
CA ASP A 221 -29.77 -50.25 -33.86
C ASP A 221 -30.26 -48.80 -33.79
N GLN A 222 -31.14 -48.36 -34.70
CA GLN A 222 -31.85 -47.09 -34.55
C GLN A 222 -32.81 -47.08 -33.34
N ASP A 223 -33.42 -48.21 -33.00
CA ASP A 223 -34.27 -48.32 -31.80
C ASP A 223 -33.44 -48.38 -30.49
N GLN A 224 -32.18 -48.83 -30.56
CA GLN A 224 -31.21 -48.70 -29.46
C GLN A 224 -30.72 -47.26 -29.33
N VAL A 225 -30.46 -46.57 -30.45
CA VAL A 225 -30.23 -45.13 -30.51
C VAL A 225 -31.45 -44.36 -30.03
N GLN A 226 -32.69 -44.87 -30.20
CA GLN A 226 -33.90 -44.21 -29.73
C GLN A 226 -34.17 -44.43 -28.23
N ARG A 227 -33.66 -45.52 -27.64
CA ARG A 227 -33.53 -45.66 -26.17
C ARG A 227 -32.44 -44.75 -25.60
N GLU A 228 -31.35 -44.52 -26.33
CA GLU A 228 -30.40 -43.44 -26.02
C GLU A 228 -30.98 -42.03 -26.26
N ILE A 229 -31.98 -41.87 -27.13
CA ILE A 229 -32.70 -40.61 -27.28
C ILE A 229 -33.68 -40.38 -26.11
N LYS A 230 -34.21 -41.46 -25.52
CA LYS A 230 -35.00 -41.39 -24.28
C LYS A 230 -34.14 -41.11 -23.03
N SER A 231 -32.91 -41.61 -22.97
CA SER A 231 -31.93 -41.14 -21.97
C SER A 231 -31.39 -39.74 -22.31
N LYS A 232 -31.38 -39.32 -23.58
CA LYS A 232 -31.16 -37.91 -23.95
C LYS A 232 -32.31 -36.98 -23.58
N LYS A 233 -33.49 -37.49 -23.25
CA LYS A 233 -34.58 -36.68 -22.68
C LYS A 233 -34.34 -36.35 -21.21
N GLU A 234 -33.45 -37.07 -20.53
CA GLU A 234 -32.82 -36.66 -19.25
C GLU A 234 -31.58 -35.76 -19.46
N LEU A 235 -31.06 -35.63 -20.68
CA LEU A 235 -30.03 -34.62 -21.04
C LEU A 235 -30.61 -33.25 -21.39
N LEU A 236 -31.93 -33.08 -21.38
CA LEU A 236 -32.56 -31.75 -21.31
C LEU A 236 -32.65 -31.27 -19.85
N ASN A 237 -31.72 -31.68 -19.00
CA ASN A 237 -31.29 -30.82 -17.91
C ASN A 237 -30.74 -29.55 -18.54
N LEU A 238 -31.57 -28.51 -18.56
CA LEU A 238 -31.21 -27.12 -18.79
C LEU A 238 -30.19 -26.58 -17.75
N ASP A 239 -29.53 -27.45 -16.99
CA ASP A 239 -28.29 -27.15 -16.33
C ASP A 239 -27.20 -27.09 -17.40
N ALA A 240 -27.15 -25.91 -18.01
CA ALA A 240 -25.99 -25.29 -18.62
C ALA A 240 -24.71 -26.08 -18.38
N THR A 241 -24.06 -26.52 -19.46
CA THR A 241 -22.71 -27.09 -19.48
C THR A 241 -21.87 -26.45 -18.36
N PRO A 242 -21.20 -27.22 -17.47
CA PRO A 242 -20.59 -26.69 -16.23
C PRO A 242 -19.73 -25.43 -16.43
N ASN A 243 -19.18 -25.25 -17.64
CA ASN A 243 -18.49 -24.05 -18.08
C ASN A 243 -19.38 -22.78 -18.16
N TYR A 244 -20.59 -22.86 -18.73
CA TYR A 244 -21.49 -21.71 -18.88
C TYR A 244 -22.10 -21.27 -17.55
N ARG A 245 -22.40 -22.20 -16.64
CA ARG A 245 -22.83 -21.87 -15.27
C ARG A 245 -21.72 -21.19 -14.48
N ALA A 246 -20.48 -21.67 -14.60
CA ALA A 246 -19.32 -21.02 -13.98
C ALA A 246 -19.10 -19.60 -14.53
N LEU A 247 -19.26 -19.40 -15.84
CA LEU A 247 -19.15 -18.09 -16.49
C LEU A 247 -20.26 -17.12 -16.06
N LEU A 248 -21.51 -17.56 -15.97
CA LEU A 248 -22.60 -16.72 -15.47
C LEU A 248 -22.38 -16.33 -14.01
N THR A 249 -21.91 -17.27 -13.19
CA THR A 249 -21.61 -17.01 -11.77
C THR A 249 -20.43 -16.03 -11.62
N SER A 250 -19.41 -16.13 -12.49
CA SER A 250 -18.27 -15.19 -12.48
C SER A 250 -18.69 -13.79 -12.92
N PHE A 251 -19.52 -13.65 -13.95
CA PHE A 251 -20.07 -12.36 -14.35
C PHE A 251 -20.98 -11.77 -13.27
N GLN A 252 -21.82 -12.58 -12.64
CA GLN A 252 -22.66 -12.12 -11.53
C GLN A 252 -21.81 -11.64 -10.35
N LYS A 253 -20.72 -12.37 -10.03
CA LYS A 253 -19.77 -11.98 -8.99
C LYS A 253 -19.05 -10.67 -9.32
N GLN A 254 -18.56 -10.52 -10.55
CA GLN A 254 -17.97 -9.26 -11.02
C GLN A 254 -18.96 -8.11 -10.92
N LEU A 255 -20.23 -8.32 -11.28
CA LEU A 255 -21.27 -7.29 -11.19
C LEU A 255 -21.49 -6.84 -9.75
N THR A 256 -21.52 -7.77 -8.80
CA THR A 256 -21.65 -7.45 -7.37
C THR A 256 -20.41 -6.75 -6.81
N GLU A 257 -19.20 -7.19 -7.16
CA GLU A 257 -17.94 -6.56 -6.72
C GLU A 257 -17.80 -5.15 -7.29
N THR A 258 -18.16 -4.95 -8.55
CA THR A 258 -18.09 -3.63 -9.19
C THR A 258 -19.10 -2.66 -8.58
N LYS A 259 -20.31 -3.14 -8.25
CA LYS A 259 -21.31 -2.34 -7.52
C LYS A 259 -20.80 -1.92 -6.13
N ALA A 260 -20.27 -2.85 -5.35
CA ALA A 260 -19.72 -2.56 -4.02
C ALA A 260 -18.55 -1.57 -4.10
N ARG A 261 -17.66 -1.71 -5.09
CA ARG A 261 -16.56 -0.77 -5.32
C ARG A 261 -17.06 0.62 -5.69
N ASN A 262 -18.09 0.72 -6.53
CA ASN A 262 -18.69 2.00 -6.89
C ASN A 262 -19.34 2.67 -5.67
N GLU A 263 -20.05 1.94 -4.82
CA GLU A 263 -20.62 2.47 -3.58
C GLU A 263 -19.52 3.00 -2.63
N GLN A 264 -18.41 2.26 -2.50
CA GLN A 264 -17.26 2.69 -1.71
C GLN A 264 -16.63 3.97 -2.26
N LEU A 265 -16.41 4.05 -3.58
CA LEU A 265 -15.88 5.25 -4.23
C LEU A 265 -16.83 6.45 -4.08
N LEU A 266 -18.15 6.21 -4.10
CA LEU A 266 -19.15 7.27 -3.93
C LEU A 266 -19.14 7.81 -2.49
N LEU A 267 -18.99 6.94 -1.49
CA LEU A 267 -18.78 7.34 -0.10
C LEU A 267 -17.49 8.14 0.08
N GLU A 268 -16.38 7.68 -0.52
CA GLU A 268 -15.10 8.38 -0.48
C GLU A 268 -15.20 9.75 -1.15
N ASN A 269 -15.88 9.86 -2.30
CA ASN A 269 -16.08 11.13 -3.00
C ASN A 269 -16.89 12.12 -2.15
N VAL A 270 -17.94 11.64 -1.48
CA VAL A 270 -18.73 12.46 -0.53
C VAL A 270 -17.87 12.95 0.63
N ASN A 271 -17.01 12.08 1.18
CA ASN A 271 -16.12 12.46 2.28
C ASN A 271 -15.07 13.48 1.82
N LEU A 272 -14.42 13.25 0.67
CA LEU A 272 -13.47 14.21 0.09
C LEU A 272 -14.11 15.56 -0.20
N LYS A 273 -15.37 15.57 -0.65
CA LYS A 273 -16.12 16.82 -0.87
C LYS A 273 -16.37 17.56 0.45
N LYS A 274 -16.74 16.86 1.52
CA LYS A 274 -16.87 17.46 2.87
C LYS A 274 -15.53 18.01 3.38
N ASP A 275 -14.44 17.27 3.20
CA ASP A 275 -13.10 17.71 3.59
C ASP A 275 -12.66 18.97 2.83
N LEU A 276 -13.03 19.08 1.55
CA LEU A 276 -12.80 20.28 0.75
C LEU A 276 -13.63 21.47 1.22
N GLU A 277 -14.89 21.25 1.63
CA GLU A 277 -15.76 22.30 2.18
C GLU A 277 -15.28 22.83 3.54
N ILE A 278 -14.64 21.98 4.36
CA ILE A 278 -14.11 22.37 5.68
C ILE A 278 -12.70 22.98 5.57
N ARG A 279 -12.01 22.79 4.44
CA ARG A 279 -10.65 23.31 4.25
C ARG A 279 -10.70 24.85 4.12
N PRO A 280 -9.93 25.58 4.95
CA PRO A 280 -9.85 27.04 4.83
C PRO A 280 -9.33 27.46 3.46
N THR A 281 -9.95 28.47 2.88
CA THR A 281 -9.52 29.04 1.60
C THR A 281 -8.12 29.63 1.75
N ALA A 282 -7.32 29.66 0.68
CA ALA A 282 -5.97 30.22 0.70
C ALA A 282 -5.90 31.66 1.23
N GLN A 283 -6.98 32.45 1.03
CA GLN A 283 -7.12 33.79 1.58
C GLN A 283 -7.35 33.77 3.10
N GLU A 284 -8.25 32.91 3.60
CA GLU A 284 -8.52 32.73 5.04
C GLU A 284 -7.28 32.23 5.77
N LEU A 285 -6.54 31.28 5.18
CA LEU A 285 -5.28 30.81 5.73
C LEU A 285 -4.22 31.91 5.83
N LYS A 286 -4.14 32.81 4.83
CA LYS A 286 -3.25 33.99 4.89
C LYS A 286 -3.69 34.95 5.99
N LEU A 287 -5.00 35.14 6.15
CA LEU A 287 -5.59 35.98 7.20
C LEU A 287 -5.28 35.40 8.59
N TYR A 288 -5.52 34.11 8.82
CA TYR A 288 -5.19 33.43 10.07
C TYR A 288 -3.69 33.47 10.35
N LYS A 289 -2.83 33.26 9.35
CA LYS A 289 -1.37 33.41 9.52
C LYS A 289 -0.97 34.83 9.94
N HIS A 290 -1.59 35.84 9.34
CA HIS A 290 -1.31 37.23 9.71
C HIS A 290 -1.81 37.56 11.13
N GLN A 291 -2.99 37.08 11.51
CA GLN A 291 -3.54 37.24 12.85
C GLN A 291 -2.68 36.54 13.91
N VAL A 292 -2.24 35.31 13.64
CA VAL A 292 -1.32 34.57 14.52
C VAL A 292 -0.01 35.33 14.69
N LYS A 293 0.58 35.83 13.60
CA LYS A 293 1.81 36.63 13.67
C LYS A 293 1.62 37.91 14.52
N LYS A 294 0.50 38.59 14.37
CA LYS A 294 0.16 39.77 15.17
C LYS A 294 -0.01 39.42 16.66
N LEU A 295 -0.67 38.30 16.95
CA LEU A 295 -0.83 37.80 18.32
C LEU A 295 0.51 37.41 18.95
N GLU A 296 1.39 36.76 18.19
CA GLU A 296 2.75 36.44 18.61
C GLU A 296 3.58 37.69 18.90
N GLU A 297 3.46 38.73 18.06
CA GLU A 297 4.13 40.02 18.29
C GLU A 297 3.58 40.73 19.53
N THR A 298 2.27 40.71 19.76
CA THR A 298 1.71 41.25 21.01
C THR A 298 2.14 40.45 22.23
N LEU A 299 2.14 39.12 22.16
CA LEU A 299 2.57 38.26 23.26
C LEU A 299 4.05 38.51 23.61
N LYS A 300 4.92 38.67 22.61
CA LYS A 300 6.33 39.04 22.82
C LYS A 300 6.48 40.39 23.53
N LYS A 301 5.61 41.37 23.22
CA LYS A 301 5.61 42.68 23.87
C LYS A 301 5.05 42.64 25.30
N THR A 302 4.15 41.72 25.62
CA THR A 302 3.58 41.56 26.97
C THR A 302 4.50 40.76 27.91
N ILE A 303 5.44 39.99 27.36
CA ILE A 303 6.39 39.16 28.13
C ILE A 303 7.73 39.90 28.39
N GLN A 304 7.98 41.03 27.73
CA GLN A 304 9.07 41.97 28.04
C GLN A 304 8.59 43.05 29.01
#